data_AF-A0A3C1VBQ2-F1
#
_entry.id   AF-A0A3C1VBQ2-F1
#
_cell.length_a   1.000
_cell.length_b   1.000
_cell.length_c   1.000
_cell.angle_alpha   90.00
_cell.angle_beta   90.00
_cell.angle_gamma   90.00
#
_symmetry.space_group_name_H-M   'P 1'
#
loop_
_entity.id
_entity.type
_entity.pdbx_description
1 polymer ?
#
loop_
_entity_poly.entity_id
_entity_poly.type
_entity_poly.pdbx_seq_one_letter_code
_entity_poly.pdbx_strand_id
1 'polypeptide(L)'
;MEVKFDESGAWILEQYSAANPGKHFAVFGQWSEKIGDSRWLAAPLITRRNASGTFAFTPDASREEATQLVFGLNKVAKKILKGKMK
;
A
#
# COMPACT_ATOMS: atom_id res chain seq x y z
N MET A 1 8.48 -3.98 3.27
CA MET A 1 7.19 -3.58 3.88
C MET A 1 6.10 -4.36 3.19
N GLU A 2 5.06 -4.76 3.91
CA GLU A 2 3.96 -5.56 3.35
C GLU A 2 2.62 -4.94 3.73
N VAL A 3 1.71 -4.88 2.75
CA VAL A 3 0.33 -4.43 2.93
C VAL A 3 -0.59 -5.59 2.59
N LYS A 4 -1.32 -6.06 3.59
CA LYS A 4 -2.36 -7.08 3.41
C LYS A 4 -3.71 -6.40 3.23
N PHE A 5 -4.35 -6.64 2.10
CA PHE A 5 -5.67 -6.09 1.79
C PHE A 5 -6.80 -6.94 2.38
N ASP A 6 -8.00 -6.35 2.45
CA ASP A 6 -9.24 -7.12 2.60
C ASP A 6 -9.60 -7.85 1.30
N GLU A 7 -10.67 -8.64 1.30
CA GLU A 7 -11.06 -9.44 0.15
C GLU A 7 -11.26 -8.61 -1.12
N SER A 8 -11.98 -7.49 -1.01
CA SER A 8 -12.20 -6.57 -2.13
C SER A 8 -10.89 -5.95 -2.62
N GLY A 9 -10.01 -5.50 -1.72
CA GLY A 9 -8.71 -4.95 -2.10
C GLY A 9 -7.77 -6.01 -2.71
N ALA A 10 -7.85 -7.26 -2.26
CA ALA A 10 -7.09 -8.38 -2.83
C ALA A 10 -7.49 -8.64 -4.29
N TRP A 11 -8.79 -8.61 -4.61
CA TRP A 11 -9.27 -8.77 -5.98
C TRP A 11 -8.82 -7.61 -6.88
N ILE A 12 -8.83 -6.39 -6.36
CA ILE A 12 -8.32 -5.21 -7.09
C ILE A 12 -6.83 -5.37 -7.38
N LEU A 13 -6.02 -5.73 -6.39
CA LEU A 13 -4.58 -5.98 -6.56
C LEU A 13 -4.32 -7.03 -7.64
N GLU A 14 -5.10 -8.10 -7.63
CA GLU A 14 -5.00 -9.19 -8.60
C GLU A 14 -5.34 -8.71 -10.02
N GLN A 15 -6.46 -8.01 -10.20
CA GLN A 15 -6.89 -7.50 -11.49
C GLN A 15 -5.83 -6.55 -12.09
N TYR A 16 -5.32 -5.60 -11.31
CA TYR A 16 -4.35 -4.63 -11.81
C TYR A 16 -2.99 -5.26 -12.12
N SER A 17 -2.54 -6.20 -11.29
CA SER A 17 -1.27 -6.91 -11.54
C SER A 17 -1.36 -7.86 -12.74
N ALA A 18 -2.52 -8.48 -12.99
CA ALA A 18 -2.74 -9.33 -14.17
C ALA A 18 -2.79 -8.54 -15.48
N ALA A 19 -3.40 -7.35 -15.46
CA ALA A 19 -3.61 -6.54 -16.65
C ALA A 19 -2.39 -5.68 -17.05
N ASN A 20 -1.43 -5.47 -16.14
CA ASN A 20 -0.31 -4.55 -16.35
C ASN A 20 1.11 -5.15 -16.16
N PRO A 21 1.44 -6.36 -16.67
CA PRO A 21 2.83 -6.81 -16.68
C PRO A 21 3.76 -5.81 -17.38
N GLY A 22 4.96 -5.61 -16.83
CA GLY A 22 5.96 -4.69 -17.36
C GLY A 22 5.78 -3.22 -16.94
N LYS A 23 4.68 -2.87 -16.28
CA LYS A 23 4.50 -1.55 -15.64
C LYS A 23 4.94 -1.58 -14.17
N HIS A 24 4.90 -0.43 -13.50
CA HIS A 24 5.25 -0.31 -12.07
C HIS A 24 4.03 0.04 -11.21
N PHE A 25 3.97 -0.48 -9.99
CA PHE A 25 3.08 0.05 -8.96
C PHE A 25 3.75 1.24 -8.30
N ALA A 26 3.25 2.46 -8.55
CA ALA A 26 3.78 3.64 -7.88
C ALA A 26 3.24 3.72 -6.44
N VAL A 27 4.16 3.75 -5.46
CA VAL A 27 3.83 3.88 -4.04
C VAL A 27 4.19 5.29 -3.60
N PHE A 28 3.18 6.06 -3.23
CA PHE A 28 3.33 7.41 -2.70
C PHE A 28 3.08 7.41 -1.20
N GLY A 29 4.01 7.98 -0.45
CA GLY A 29 3.92 8.17 1.00
C GLY A 29 3.59 9.61 1.33
N GLN A 30 2.68 9.81 2.28
CA GLN A 30 2.34 11.11 2.83
C GLN A 30 2.17 10.99 4.34
N TRP A 31 3.00 11.72 5.10
CA TRP A 31 2.96 11.70 6.57
C TRP A 31 2.14 12.84 7.16
N SER A 32 1.98 13.94 6.43
CA SER A 32 1.16 15.08 6.84
C SER A 32 0.51 15.78 5.63
N GLU A 33 -0.42 16.69 5.91
CA GLU A 33 -1.06 17.53 4.89
C GLU A 33 -0.13 18.64 4.36
N LYS A 34 1.06 18.82 4.95
CA LYS A 34 2.01 19.86 4.54
C LYS A 34 2.70 19.47 3.24
N ILE A 35 2.84 20.46 2.36
CA ILE A 35 3.65 20.36 1.15
C ILE A 35 5.11 20.13 1.56
N GLY A 36 5.70 19.00 1.15
CA GLY A 36 7.07 18.59 1.50
C GLY A 36 7.16 17.33 2.35
N ASP A 37 6.09 16.93 3.06
CA ASP A 37 6.03 15.71 3.87
C ASP A 37 5.49 14.50 3.07
N SER A 38 5.63 14.55 1.75
CA SER A 38 5.16 13.52 0.83
C SER A 38 6.17 13.23 -0.27
N ARG A 39 6.36 11.95 -0.59
CA ARG A 39 7.33 11.49 -1.59
C ARG A 39 6.99 10.11 -2.15
N TRP A 40 7.57 9.79 -3.30
CA TRP A 40 7.56 8.43 -3.84
C TRP A 40 8.42 7.53 -2.96
N LEU A 41 7.86 6.40 -2.53
CA LEU A 41 8.54 5.41 -1.68
C LEU A 41 9.01 4.21 -2.47
N ALA A 42 8.28 3.80 -3.48
CA ALA A 42 8.66 2.65 -4.28
C ALA A 42 7.99 2.69 -5.63
N ALA A 43 8.60 1.99 -6.58
CA ALA A 43 8.00 1.65 -7.85
C ALA A 43 8.38 0.21 -8.20
N PRO A 44 7.84 -0.83 -7.53
CA PRO A 44 8.10 -2.21 -7.90
C PRO A 44 7.50 -2.55 -9.26
N LEU A 45 8.28 -3.28 -10.07
CA LEU A 45 7.87 -3.79 -11.38
C LEU A 45 6.82 -4.89 -11.20
N ILE A 46 5.76 -4.82 -12.00
CA ILE A 46 4.72 -5.84 -12.10
C ILE A 46 5.24 -6.93 -13.03
N THR A 47 5.72 -8.03 -12.44
CA THR A 47 6.27 -9.16 -13.20
C THR A 47 5.24 -10.24 -13.49
N ARG A 48 4.18 -10.34 -12.67
CA ARG A 48 3.13 -11.36 -12.77
C ARG A 48 1.86 -10.91 -12.06
N ARG A 49 0.76 -11.61 -12.35
CA ARG A 49 -0.49 -11.57 -11.55
C ARG A 49 -0.18 -11.90 -10.09
N ASN A 50 -0.70 -11.09 -9.17
CA ASN A 50 -0.59 -11.26 -7.74
C ASN A 50 -1.98 -11.52 -7.13
N ALA A 51 -2.31 -12.80 -6.92
CA ALA A 51 -3.56 -13.24 -6.28
C ALA A 51 -3.41 -13.46 -4.75
N SER A 52 -2.28 -13.08 -4.14
CA SER A 52 -2.02 -13.35 -2.72
C SER A 52 -2.78 -12.43 -1.76
N GLY A 53 -3.39 -11.35 -2.26
CA GLY A 53 -3.96 -10.28 -1.45
C GLY A 53 -2.93 -9.48 -0.64
N THR A 54 -1.63 -9.73 -0.84
CA THR A 54 -0.54 -9.05 -0.15
C THR A 54 0.36 -8.33 -1.15
N PHE A 55 0.60 -7.05 -0.91
CA PHE A 55 1.53 -6.23 -1.69
C PHE A 55 2.80 -5.98 -0.87
N ALA A 56 3.88 -6.66 -1.29
CA ALA A 56 5.20 -6.54 -0.67
C ALA A 56 6.10 -5.66 -1.54
N PHE A 57 6.80 -4.71 -0.92
CA PHE A 57 7.74 -3.81 -1.59
C PHE A 57 8.80 -3.29 -0.63
N THR A 58 9.91 -2.80 -1.19
CA THR A 58 10.97 -2.12 -0.44
C THR A 58 10.76 -0.61 -0.54
N PRO A 59 10.34 0.08 0.53
CA PRO A 59 10.23 1.53 0.52
C PRO A 59 11.61 2.19 0.64
N ASP A 60 11.78 3.31 -0.06
CA ASP A 60 12.75 4.36 0.24
C ASP A 60 12.24 5.16 1.46
N ALA A 61 12.39 4.56 2.64
CA ALA A 61 12.05 5.17 3.91
C ALA A 61 13.00 4.66 4.99
N SER A 62 13.30 5.50 5.96
CA SER A 62 13.94 5.08 7.20
C SER A 62 13.05 4.11 7.98
N ARG A 63 13.65 3.41 8.95
CA ARG A 63 12.91 2.48 9.81
C ARG A 63 11.84 3.20 10.63
N GLU A 64 12.14 4.41 11.08
CA GLU A 64 11.26 5.26 11.86
C GLU A 64 10.06 5.70 11.01
N GLU A 65 10.31 6.20 9.81
CA GLU A 65 9.26 6.57 8.84
C GLU A 65 8.37 5.39 8.46
N ALA A 66 8.96 4.21 8.19
CA ALA A 66 8.21 3.00 7.90
C ALA A 66 7.33 2.58 9.08
N THR A 67 7.83 2.70 10.31
CA THR A 67 7.06 2.40 11.53
C THR A 67 5.87 3.35 11.67
N GLN A 68 6.06 4.64 11.39
CA GLN A 68 4.98 5.64 11.40
C GLN A 68 3.90 5.32 10.34
N LEU A 69 4.31 4.94 9.12
CA LEU A 69 3.38 4.52 8.07
C LEU A 69 2.55 3.30 8.50
N VAL A 70 3.20 2.25 9.01
CA VAL A 70 2.51 1.04 9.49
C VAL A 70 1.50 1.39 10.58
N PHE A 71 1.89 2.24 11.53
CA PHE A 71 1.00 2.66 12.61
C PHE A 71 -0.21 3.46 12.10
N GLY A 72 0.03 4.44 11.23
CA GLY A 72 -1.00 5.29 10.64
C GLY A 72 -2.02 4.48 9.82
N LEU A 73 -1.52 3.64 8.89
CA LEU A 73 -2.36 2.78 8.05
C LEU A 73 -3.25 1.85 8.89
N ASN A 74 -2.69 1.20 9.91
CA ASN A 74 -3.45 0.31 10.78
C ASN A 74 -4.52 1.04 11.62
N LYS A 75 -4.25 2.27 12.08
CA LYS A 75 -5.26 3.08 12.76
C LYS A 75 -6.43 3.43 11.84
N VAL A 76 -6.14 3.84 10.61
CA VAL A 76 -7.16 4.17 9.60
C VAL A 76 -7.96 2.91 9.25
N ALA A 77 -7.31 1.78 9.00
CA ALA A 77 -7.97 0.51 8.72
C ALA A 77 -8.95 0.10 9.83
N LYS A 78 -8.54 0.18 11.10
CA LYS A 78 -9.42 -0.08 12.26
C LYS A 78 -10.63 0.87 12.29
N LYS A 79 -10.44 2.15 11.96
CA LYS A 79 -11.54 3.14 11.91
C LYS A 79 -12.54 2.81 10.80
N ILE A 80 -12.05 2.46 9.61
CA ILE A 80 -12.88 2.06 8.46
C ILE A 80 -13.68 0.79 8.79
N LEU A 81 -13.03 -0.23 9.35
CA LEU A 81 -13.69 -1.48 9.75
C LEU A 81 -14.80 -1.24 10.79
N LYS A 82 -14.52 -0.42 11.82
CA LYS A 82 -15.54 -0.05 12.82
C LYS A 82 -16.72 0.72 12.21
N GLY A 83 -16.46 1.53 11.19
CA GLY A 83 -17.49 2.24 10.43
C GLY A 83 -18.37 1.31 9.59
N LYS A 84 -17.79 0.27 8.98
CA LYS A 84 -18.53 -0.76 8.21
C LYS A 84 -19.41 -1.67 9.10
N MET A 85 -19.16 -1.72 10.41
CA MET A 85 -19.91 -2.53 11.38
C MET A 85 -21.08 -1.78 12.07
N LYS A 86 -21.29 -0.51 11.73
CA LYS A 86 -22.44 0.29 12.18
C LYS A 86 -23.44 0.43 11.05
#